data_AF-A0A3C0VUH3-F1
#
_entry.id   AF-A0A3C0VUH3-F1
#
_cell.length_a   1.000
_cell.length_b   1.000
_cell.length_c   1.000
_cell.angle_alpha   90.00
_cell.angle_beta   90.00
_cell.angle_gamma   90.00
#
_symmetry.space_group_name_H-M   'P 1'
#
loop_
_entity.id
_entity.type
_entity.pdbx_description
1 polymer ?
#
loop_
_entity_poly.entity_id
_entity_poly.type
_entity_poly.pdbx_seq_one_letter_code
_entity_poly.pdbx_strand_id
1 'polypeptide(L)'
;RDPHGNVQVSLIESEKLFAEMVAAELKKRKEAGTYKGKFGTQHHFFGYEGRCAFPSNFDADYCYSLGYNAFMLIQYGYTGYLSKVSNLSKPAEEWVAGGMPITKMMNIERRNGEDKPVIRKALVELDGKPFKYFAEHRDQWAVETAFTYPGAIQYYGPSEVCDLTTRTLALEKG
;
A
#
# COMPACT_ATOMS: atom_id res chain seq x y z
N ARG A 1 4.35 -2.56 -22.28
CA ARG A 1 5.16 -1.92 -21.23
C ARG A 1 4.88 -0.42 -21.27
N ASP A 2 4.91 0.28 -20.14
CA ASP A 2 4.75 1.74 -20.11
C ASP A 2 6.03 2.47 -20.62
N PRO A 3 6.03 3.81 -20.76
CA PRO A 3 7.21 4.57 -21.19
C PRO A 3 8.46 4.39 -20.31
N HIS A 4 8.31 3.87 -19.09
CA HIS A 4 9.39 3.61 -18.13
C HIS A 4 9.82 2.13 -18.09
N GLY A 5 9.24 1.29 -18.96
CA GLY A 5 9.56 -0.13 -19.09
C GLY A 5 8.81 -1.06 -18.13
N ASN A 6 7.87 -0.54 -17.32
CA ASN A 6 7.08 -1.38 -16.41
C ASN A 6 6.11 -2.28 -17.18
N VAL A 7 5.94 -3.51 -16.71
CA VAL A 7 4.94 -4.45 -17.22
C VAL A 7 3.56 -4.01 -16.71
N GLN A 8 2.53 -4.11 -17.55
CA GLN A 8 1.15 -3.78 -17.20
C GLN A 8 0.52 -4.93 -16.40
N VAL A 9 1.01 -5.13 -15.18
CA VAL A 9 0.58 -6.23 -14.30
C VAL A 9 -0.91 -6.14 -13.93
N SER A 10 -1.52 -4.95 -13.99
CA SER A 10 -2.95 -4.75 -13.76
C SER A 10 -3.86 -5.38 -14.84
N LEU A 11 -3.30 -5.77 -15.99
CA LEU A 11 -4.04 -6.48 -17.05
C LEU A 11 -3.86 -8.00 -16.95
N ILE A 12 -3.07 -8.47 -15.98
CA ILE A 12 -2.84 -9.89 -15.74
C ILE A 12 -3.83 -10.36 -14.67
N GLU A 13 -4.78 -11.19 -15.09
CA GLU A 13 -5.85 -11.75 -14.24
C GLU A 13 -5.31 -12.87 -13.32
N SER A 14 -4.41 -12.50 -12.43
CA SER A 14 -3.69 -13.41 -11.54
C SER A 14 -4.63 -14.17 -10.61
N GLU A 15 -5.72 -13.54 -10.19
CA GLU A 15 -6.78 -14.13 -9.37
C GLU A 15 -7.52 -15.28 -10.07
N LYS A 16 -7.73 -15.16 -11.39
CA LYS A 16 -8.33 -16.24 -12.19
C LYS A 16 -7.36 -17.40 -12.33
N LEU A 17 -6.08 -17.12 -12.62
CA LEU A 17 -5.04 -18.13 -12.68
C LEU A 17 -4.97 -18.95 -11.39
N PHE A 18 -4.95 -18.29 -10.22
CA PHE A 18 -4.92 -19.00 -8.95
C PHE A 18 -6.17 -19.86 -8.72
N ALA A 19 -7.35 -19.34 -9.06
CA ALA A 19 -8.59 -20.11 -8.93
C ALA A 19 -8.62 -21.34 -9.83
N GLU A 20 -8.14 -21.24 -11.08
CA GLU A 20 -8.03 -22.38 -11.99
C GLU A 20 -7.06 -23.43 -11.45
N MET A 21 -5.90 -23.01 -10.94
CA MET A 21 -4.92 -23.92 -10.32
C MET A 21 -5.49 -24.65 -9.10
N VAL A 22 -6.21 -23.93 -8.22
CA VAL A 22 -6.87 -24.52 -7.06
C VAL A 22 -8.00 -25.47 -7.48
N ALA A 23 -8.81 -25.09 -8.48
CA ALA A 23 -9.88 -25.95 -8.99
C ALA A 23 -9.34 -27.25 -9.57
N ALA A 24 -8.25 -27.19 -10.34
CA ALA A 24 -7.57 -28.36 -10.90
C ALA A 24 -7.04 -29.28 -9.79
N GLU A 25 -6.44 -28.73 -8.74
CA GLU A 25 -5.94 -29.49 -7.60
C GLU A 25 -7.09 -30.13 -6.78
N LEU A 26 -8.15 -29.38 -6.49
CA LEU A 26 -9.31 -29.90 -5.75
C LEU A 26 -10.06 -30.97 -6.55
N LYS A 27 -10.07 -30.90 -7.88
CA LYS A 27 -10.60 -31.95 -8.75
C LYS A 27 -9.82 -33.26 -8.58
N LYS A 28 -8.49 -33.22 -8.62
CA LYS A 28 -7.65 -34.40 -8.37
C LYS A 28 -7.92 -35.00 -6.99
N ARG A 29 -8.01 -34.16 -5.95
CA ARG A 29 -8.34 -34.61 -4.59
C ARG A 29 -9.74 -35.21 -4.47
N LYS A 30 -10.69 -34.76 -5.29
CA LYS A 30 -12.04 -35.33 -5.34
C LYS A 30 -12.03 -36.70 -6.00
N GLU A 31 -11.30 -36.86 -7.10
CA GLU A 31 -11.09 -38.15 -7.78
C GLU A 31 -10.39 -39.16 -6.86
N ALA A 32 -9.43 -38.71 -6.04
CA ALA A 32 -8.75 -39.52 -5.03
C ALA A 32 -9.59 -39.76 -3.75
N GLY A 33 -10.79 -39.19 -3.64
CA GLY A 33 -11.66 -39.33 -2.47
C GLY A 33 -11.22 -38.55 -1.21
N THR A 34 -10.16 -37.76 -1.29
CA THR A 34 -9.60 -36.98 -0.16
C THR A 34 -10.25 -35.59 0.02
N TYR A 35 -11.09 -35.16 -0.92
CA TYR A 35 -11.87 -33.91 -0.83
C TYR A 35 -13.34 -34.17 -1.15
N LYS A 36 -14.22 -33.88 -0.17
CA LYS A 36 -15.69 -34.07 -0.28
C LYS A 36 -16.46 -32.76 -0.47
N GLY A 37 -15.76 -31.62 -0.46
CA GLY A 37 -16.38 -30.31 -0.54
C GLY A 37 -16.85 -29.91 -1.94
N LYS A 38 -17.50 -28.76 -2.01
CA LYS A 38 -17.81 -28.06 -3.25
C LYS A 38 -16.99 -26.77 -3.30
N PHE A 39 -16.23 -26.60 -4.38
CA PHE A 39 -15.48 -25.38 -4.63
C PHE A 39 -16.25 -24.51 -5.63
N GLY A 40 -16.37 -23.23 -5.33
CA GLY A 40 -16.93 -22.21 -6.21
C GLY A 40 -16.21 -20.89 -5.93
N THR A 41 -15.96 -20.12 -6.98
CA THR A 41 -15.13 -18.90 -6.89
C THR A 41 -15.90 -17.70 -7.43
N GLN A 42 -15.59 -16.55 -6.85
CA GLN A 42 -15.95 -15.24 -7.39
C GLN A 42 -14.66 -14.42 -7.48
N HIS A 43 -14.52 -13.67 -8.56
CA HIS A 43 -13.33 -12.87 -8.82
C HIS A 43 -13.67 -11.40 -8.65
N HIS A 44 -12.78 -10.68 -7.98
CA HIS A 44 -12.88 -9.24 -7.79
C HIS A 44 -11.51 -8.64 -8.09
N PHE A 45 -11.50 -7.50 -8.78
CA PHE A 45 -10.29 -6.74 -9.04
C PHE A 45 -10.55 -5.27 -8.69
N PHE A 46 -10.26 -4.93 -7.44
CA PHE A 46 -10.41 -3.56 -6.94
C PHE A 46 -9.12 -2.77 -7.17
N GLY A 47 -9.22 -1.64 -7.85
CA GLY A 47 -8.08 -0.80 -8.20
C GLY A 47 -8.48 0.60 -8.67
N TYR A 48 -9.07 0.72 -9.86
CA TYR A 48 -9.34 2.02 -10.48
C TYR A 48 -10.31 2.89 -9.67
N GLU A 49 -11.31 2.29 -9.06
CA GLU A 49 -12.32 2.94 -8.23
C GLU A 49 -11.74 3.62 -6.98
N GLY A 50 -10.59 3.16 -6.47
CA GLY A 50 -9.95 3.75 -5.30
C GLY A 50 -9.03 4.93 -5.60
N ARG A 51 -8.66 5.15 -6.88
CA ARG A 51 -7.63 6.15 -7.26
C ARG A 51 -8.16 7.58 -7.38
N CYS A 52 -9.47 7.72 -7.58
CA CYS A 52 -10.15 9.01 -7.68
C CYS A 52 -11.29 9.14 -6.66
N ALA A 53 -11.19 8.42 -5.54
CA ALA A 53 -12.08 8.61 -4.40
C ALA A 53 -11.76 9.93 -3.68
N PHE A 54 -12.69 10.40 -2.85
CA PHE A 54 -12.41 11.50 -1.94
C PHE A 54 -11.27 11.11 -0.96
N PRO A 55 -10.27 11.98 -0.74
CA PRO A 55 -9.17 11.68 0.17
C PRO A 55 -9.68 11.66 1.62
N SER A 56 -9.15 10.75 2.44
CA SER A 56 -9.37 10.76 3.89
C SER A 56 -8.92 12.09 4.52
N ASN A 57 -9.35 12.41 5.74
CA ASN A 57 -8.85 13.60 6.47
C ASN A 57 -7.32 13.58 6.54
N PHE A 58 -6.73 12.40 6.84
CA PHE A 58 -5.28 12.20 6.83
C PHE A 58 -4.63 12.62 5.50
N ASP A 59 -5.13 12.11 4.37
CA ASP A 59 -4.55 12.44 3.06
C ASP A 59 -4.83 13.89 2.65
N ALA A 60 -5.98 14.46 3.02
CA ALA A 60 -6.31 15.85 2.78
C ALA A 60 -5.33 16.78 3.51
N ASP A 61 -5.12 16.58 4.81
CA ASP A 61 -4.19 17.34 5.62
C ASP A 61 -2.74 17.14 5.15
N TYR A 62 -2.36 15.89 4.86
CA TYR A 62 -1.01 15.56 4.42
C TYR A 62 -0.69 16.18 3.07
N CYS A 63 -1.58 16.07 2.08
CA CYS A 63 -1.36 16.63 0.75
C CYS A 63 -1.38 18.16 0.76
N TYR A 64 -2.27 18.78 1.56
CA TYR A 64 -2.26 20.23 1.74
C TYR A 64 -0.94 20.70 2.35
N SER A 65 -0.51 20.05 3.43
CA SER A 65 0.75 20.34 4.12
C SER A 65 1.96 20.18 3.19
N LEU A 66 2.00 19.14 2.36
CA LEU A 66 3.07 18.93 1.38
C LEU A 66 3.13 20.06 0.35
N GLY A 67 1.98 20.50 -0.17
CA GLY A 67 1.91 21.60 -1.13
C GLY A 67 2.35 22.93 -0.53
N TYR A 68 1.86 23.26 0.67
CA TYR A 68 2.25 24.46 1.38
C TYR A 68 3.75 24.45 1.72
N ASN A 69 4.27 23.32 2.21
CA ASN A 69 5.69 23.18 2.51
C ASN A 69 6.57 23.25 1.26
N ALA A 70 6.12 22.74 0.11
CA ALA A 70 6.84 22.89 -1.16
C ALA A 70 7.00 24.36 -1.54
N PHE A 71 5.94 25.17 -1.37
CA PHE A 71 6.02 26.61 -1.54
C PHE A 71 7.07 27.23 -0.60
N MET A 72 7.07 26.86 0.69
CA MET A 72 8.06 27.36 1.65
C MET A 72 9.50 27.01 1.24
N LEU A 73 9.75 25.77 0.79
CA LEU A 73 11.07 25.35 0.28
C LEU A 73 11.54 26.24 -0.88
N ILE A 74 10.63 26.57 -1.81
CA ILE A 74 10.92 27.49 -2.92
C ILE A 74 11.22 28.89 -2.41
N GLN A 75 10.42 29.42 -1.47
CA GLN A 75 10.63 30.75 -0.90
C GLN A 75 12.00 30.89 -0.20
N TYR A 76 12.50 29.82 0.42
CA TYR A 76 13.83 29.79 1.02
C TYR A 76 14.96 29.44 0.04
N GLY A 77 14.68 29.31 -1.25
CA GLY A 77 15.70 29.12 -2.30
C GLY A 77 16.20 27.68 -2.45
N TYR A 78 15.51 26.68 -1.92
CA TYR A 78 15.88 25.27 -2.09
C TYR A 78 15.47 24.73 -3.47
N THR A 79 16.35 23.93 -4.08
CA THR A 79 16.10 23.23 -5.36
C THR A 79 16.58 21.78 -5.30
N GLY A 80 15.91 20.87 -6.00
CA GLY A 80 16.24 19.43 -5.96
C GLY A 80 15.83 18.72 -4.65
N TYR A 81 14.92 19.32 -3.88
CA TYR A 81 14.37 18.75 -2.65
C TYR A 81 12.94 18.24 -2.87
N LEU A 82 12.64 17.09 -2.28
CA LEU A 82 11.29 16.58 -2.10
C LEU A 82 10.67 17.23 -0.86
N SER A 83 9.44 17.76 -1.00
CA SER A 83 8.64 18.21 0.15
C SER A 83 8.38 17.03 1.08
N LYS A 84 8.61 17.22 2.37
CA LYS A 84 8.53 16.16 3.37
C LYS A 84 7.77 16.66 4.59
N VAL A 85 6.87 15.84 5.09
CA VAL A 85 6.24 16.00 6.42
C VAL A 85 6.54 14.76 7.25
N SER A 86 6.82 14.92 8.54
CA SER A 86 7.16 13.85 9.49
C SER A 86 6.24 13.84 10.70
N ASN A 87 6.35 12.81 11.53
CA ASN A 87 5.46 12.55 12.67
C ASN A 87 4.01 12.27 12.27
N LEU A 88 3.80 11.65 11.10
CA LEU A 88 2.48 11.37 10.54
C LEU A 88 1.59 10.43 11.39
N SER A 89 2.13 9.79 12.42
CA SER A 89 1.34 9.02 13.41
C SER A 89 0.77 9.88 14.55
N LYS A 90 1.16 11.16 14.64
CA LYS A 90 0.66 12.14 15.60
C LYS A 90 -0.44 13.00 14.95
N PRO A 91 -1.23 13.74 15.76
CA PRO A 91 -2.15 14.76 15.24
C PRO A 91 -1.44 15.73 14.29
N ALA A 92 -2.18 16.29 13.33
CA ALA A 92 -1.63 17.14 12.28
C ALA A 92 -0.89 18.38 12.83
N GLU A 93 -1.28 18.87 14.00
CA GLU A 93 -0.65 19.99 14.68
C GLU A 93 0.78 19.69 15.16
N GLU A 94 1.12 18.41 15.33
CA GLU A 94 2.44 17.94 15.76
C GLU A 94 3.34 17.51 14.59
N TRP A 95 2.87 17.68 13.35
CA TRP A 95 3.64 17.34 12.17
C TRP A 95 4.81 18.29 11.94
N VAL A 96 5.92 17.73 11.45
CA VAL A 96 7.15 18.49 11.21
C VAL A 96 7.42 18.57 9.71
N ALA A 97 7.37 19.78 9.17
CA ALA A 97 7.66 20.07 7.77
C ALA A 97 9.18 20.18 7.50
N GLY A 98 9.61 19.81 6.29
CA GLY A 98 11.00 19.95 5.86
C GLY A 98 11.23 19.51 4.41
N GLY A 99 12.50 19.34 4.04
CA GLY A 99 12.88 18.89 2.70
C GLY A 99 13.84 17.70 2.73
N MET A 100 13.76 16.83 1.73
CA MET A 100 14.72 15.74 1.52
C MET A 100 15.41 15.88 0.15
N PRO A 101 16.75 15.99 0.07
CA PRO A 101 17.43 16.00 -1.22
C PRO A 101 17.11 14.74 -2.02
N ILE A 102 16.65 14.89 -3.27
CA ILE A 102 16.17 13.75 -4.07
C ILE A 102 17.27 12.70 -4.31
N THR A 103 18.53 13.15 -4.41
CA THR A 103 19.69 12.29 -4.64
C THR A 103 19.91 11.26 -3.53
N LYS A 104 19.46 11.54 -2.30
CA LYS A 104 19.54 10.58 -1.18
C LYS A 104 18.63 9.36 -1.38
N MET A 105 17.63 9.46 -2.25
CA MET A 105 16.68 8.39 -2.55
C MET A 105 17.09 7.58 -3.80
N MET A 106 18.15 8.00 -4.49
CA MET A 106 18.54 7.42 -5.78
C MET A 106 19.57 6.31 -5.65
N ASN A 107 19.51 5.35 -6.56
CA ASN A 107 20.52 4.34 -6.82
C ASN A 107 20.72 4.19 -8.34
N ILE A 108 21.75 3.46 -8.75
CA ILE A 108 21.98 3.10 -10.16
C ILE A 108 21.28 1.77 -10.45
N GLU A 109 20.43 1.74 -11.48
CA GLU A 109 19.86 0.52 -12.05
C GLU A 109 20.17 0.44 -13.55
N ARG A 110 20.44 -0.76 -14.05
CA ARG A 110 20.64 -0.99 -15.48
C ARG A 110 19.29 -1.25 -16.17
N ARG A 111 18.89 -0.35 -17.08
CA ARG A 111 17.63 -0.43 -17.84
C ARG A 111 17.91 -0.29 -19.33
N ASN A 112 17.39 -1.21 -20.13
CA ASN A 112 17.62 -1.28 -21.58
C ASN A 112 19.12 -1.26 -21.94
N GLY A 113 19.97 -1.88 -21.12
CA GLY A 113 21.41 -1.95 -21.35
C GLY A 113 22.22 -0.74 -20.85
N GLU A 114 21.59 0.32 -20.34
CA GLU A 114 22.23 1.53 -19.83
C GLU A 114 22.04 1.71 -18.33
N ASP A 115 23.04 2.27 -17.65
CA ASP A 115 22.97 2.61 -16.23
C ASP A 115 22.23 3.94 -16.05
N LYS A 116 21.14 3.92 -15.28
CA LYS A 116 20.28 5.09 -15.05
C LYS A 116 20.08 5.35 -13.55
N PRO A 117 20.17 6.61 -13.10
CA PRO A 117 19.85 6.95 -11.72
C PRO A 117 18.33 6.90 -11.54
N VAL A 118 17.86 6.10 -10.58
CA VAL A 118 16.45 5.89 -10.31
C VAL A 118 16.19 5.86 -8.81
N ILE A 119 14.96 6.16 -8.40
CA ILE A 119 14.55 5.99 -7.00
C ILE A 119 14.18 4.52 -6.79
N ARG A 120 14.81 3.88 -5.80
CA ARG A 120 14.52 2.49 -5.46
C ARG A 120 13.08 2.38 -4.96
N LYS A 121 12.33 1.40 -5.50
CA LYS A 121 11.02 1.05 -4.95
C LYS A 121 11.21 0.45 -3.55
N ALA A 122 10.60 1.06 -2.54
CA ALA A 122 10.48 0.46 -1.22
C ALA A 122 9.48 -0.70 -1.31
N LEU A 123 9.93 -1.91 -0.98
CA LEU A 123 9.10 -3.11 -0.89
C LEU A 123 8.78 -3.38 0.58
N VAL A 124 7.89 -4.34 0.83
CA VAL A 124 7.59 -4.80 2.20
C VAL A 124 8.85 -5.35 2.86
N GLU A 125 9.17 -4.85 4.05
CA GLU A 125 10.21 -5.39 4.92
C GLU A 125 9.65 -6.60 5.69
N LEU A 126 10.16 -7.80 5.39
CA LEU A 126 9.66 -9.06 5.98
C LEU A 126 10.03 -9.20 7.46
N ASP A 127 11.00 -8.44 7.94
CA ASP A 127 11.37 -8.33 9.35
C ASP A 127 10.73 -7.11 10.03
N GLY A 128 10.03 -6.27 9.27
CA GLY A 128 9.28 -5.11 9.75
C GLY A 128 8.05 -5.48 10.58
N LYS A 129 7.66 -4.57 11.49
CA LYS A 129 6.50 -4.78 12.38
C LYS A 129 5.19 -5.09 11.64
N PRO A 130 4.84 -4.44 10.51
CA PRO A 130 3.60 -4.77 9.79
C PRO A 130 3.55 -6.22 9.30
N PHE A 131 4.64 -6.72 8.70
CA PHE A 131 4.67 -8.10 8.21
C PHE A 131 4.71 -9.11 9.35
N LYS A 132 5.48 -8.84 10.42
CA LYS A 132 5.50 -9.71 11.60
C LYS A 132 4.12 -9.85 12.24
N TYR A 133 3.39 -8.74 12.38
CA TYR A 133 2.00 -8.78 12.85
C TYR A 133 1.12 -9.68 11.97
N PHE A 134 1.21 -9.55 10.64
CA PHE A 134 0.51 -10.48 9.74
C PHE A 134 0.95 -11.94 9.93
N ALA A 135 2.26 -12.19 10.00
CA ALA A 135 2.81 -13.54 10.11
C ALA A 135 2.41 -14.24 11.42
N GLU A 136 2.30 -13.49 12.53
CA GLU A 136 1.88 -13.99 13.83
C GLU A 136 0.42 -14.45 13.87
N HIS A 137 -0.46 -13.84 13.06
CA HIS A 137 -1.90 -14.08 13.14
C HIS A 137 -2.47 -14.88 11.95
N ARG A 138 -1.77 -14.94 10.80
CA ARG A 138 -2.30 -15.53 9.56
C ARG A 138 -2.74 -16.99 9.67
N ASP A 139 -2.10 -17.79 10.53
CA ASP A 139 -2.44 -19.21 10.69
C ASP A 139 -3.80 -19.38 11.38
N GLN A 140 -4.10 -18.53 12.36
CA GLN A 140 -5.43 -18.44 12.97
C GLN A 140 -6.46 -17.95 11.96
N TRP A 141 -6.16 -16.86 11.25
CA TRP A 141 -7.06 -16.27 10.25
C TRP A 141 -7.35 -17.19 9.05
N ALA A 142 -6.46 -18.15 8.78
CA ALA A 142 -6.65 -19.12 7.70
C ALA A 142 -7.74 -20.15 8.01
N VAL A 143 -8.06 -20.40 9.29
CA VAL A 143 -8.98 -21.48 9.71
C VAL A 143 -10.19 -20.96 10.47
N GLU A 144 -10.08 -19.84 11.18
CA GLU A 144 -11.17 -19.25 11.95
C GLU A 144 -11.93 -18.17 11.15
N THR A 145 -13.22 -18.01 11.47
CA THR A 145 -14.03 -16.88 10.97
C THR A 145 -13.67 -15.60 11.73
N ALA A 146 -12.50 -15.04 11.43
CA ALA A 146 -11.91 -13.88 12.13
C ALA A 146 -11.97 -12.58 11.29
N PHE A 147 -13.09 -12.33 10.60
CA PHE A 147 -13.24 -11.17 9.73
C PHE A 147 -13.39 -9.86 10.51
N THR A 148 -12.73 -8.81 10.02
CA THR A 148 -12.98 -7.43 10.43
C THR A 148 -13.83 -6.72 9.37
N TYR A 149 -14.77 -5.88 9.80
CA TYR A 149 -15.68 -5.16 8.92
C TYR A 149 -15.41 -3.65 9.00
N PRO A 150 -14.38 -3.13 8.30
CA PRO A 150 -14.17 -1.69 8.24
C PRO A 150 -15.36 -1.03 7.54
N GLY A 151 -15.81 0.10 8.11
CA GLY A 151 -16.84 0.94 7.49
C GLY A 151 -16.30 1.79 6.34
N ALA A 152 -17.20 2.57 5.73
CA ALA A 152 -16.79 3.62 4.81
C ALA A 152 -15.96 4.70 5.52
N ILE A 153 -15.10 5.39 4.77
CA ILE A 153 -14.36 6.56 5.27
C ILE A 153 -15.36 7.57 5.83
N GLN A 154 -15.14 8.01 7.07
CA GLN A 154 -15.92 9.06 7.71
C GLN A 154 -15.14 10.37 7.65
N TYR A 155 -15.83 11.45 7.27
CA TYR A 155 -15.28 12.80 7.17
C TYR A 155 -15.74 13.72 8.31
N TYR A 156 -16.74 13.26 9.07
CA TYR A 156 -17.39 14.01 10.13
C TYR A 156 -17.62 13.09 11.32
N GLY A 157 -17.46 13.63 12.53
CA GLY A 157 -17.63 12.88 13.77
C GLY A 157 -16.35 12.90 14.61
N PRO A 158 -16.22 11.96 15.56
CA PRO A 158 -15.05 11.88 16.42
C PRO A 158 -13.75 11.67 15.64
N SER A 159 -12.68 12.36 16.06
CA SER A 159 -11.34 12.24 15.46
C SER A 159 -10.79 10.80 15.50
N GLU A 160 -11.12 10.04 16.53
CA GLU A 160 -10.77 8.61 16.63
C GLU A 160 -11.34 7.74 15.50
N VAL A 161 -12.30 8.25 14.73
CA VAL A 161 -12.87 7.58 13.55
C VAL A 161 -12.43 8.26 12.26
N CYS A 162 -12.50 9.60 12.19
CA CYS A 162 -12.30 10.34 10.95
C CYS A 162 -10.82 10.57 10.62
N ASP A 163 -9.97 10.63 11.63
CA ASP A 163 -8.54 10.98 11.51
C ASP A 163 -7.64 9.73 11.68
N LEU A 164 -8.23 8.54 11.45
CA LEU A 164 -7.52 7.27 11.51
C LEU A 164 -6.41 7.19 10.46
N THR A 165 -5.25 6.68 10.89
CA THR A 165 -4.15 6.33 9.99
C THR A 165 -4.22 4.85 9.59
N THR A 166 -3.40 4.47 8.59
CA THR A 166 -3.28 3.06 8.20
C THR A 166 -2.71 2.22 9.33
N ARG A 167 -3.10 0.94 9.42
CA ARG A 167 -2.48 -0.02 10.36
C ARG A 167 -0.98 -0.15 10.13
N THR A 168 -0.53 -0.03 8.88
CA THR A 168 0.90 0.00 8.54
C THR A 168 1.62 1.12 9.26
N LEU A 169 1.13 2.36 9.14
CA LEU A 169 1.77 3.52 9.78
C LEU A 169 1.77 3.40 11.30
N ALA A 170 0.64 2.99 11.88
CA ALA A 170 0.53 2.76 13.33
C ALA A 170 1.54 1.72 13.83
N LEU A 171 1.67 0.58 13.13
CA LEU A 171 2.61 -0.48 13.51
C LEU A 171 4.08 -0.03 13.33
N GLU A 172 4.39 0.71 12.27
CA GLU A 172 5.74 1.21 12.02
C GLU A 172 6.18 2.26 13.06
N LYS A 173 5.27 3.14 13.48
CA LYS A 173 5.61 4.35 14.23
C LYS A 173 5.28 4.33 15.72
N GLY A 174 4.50 3.35 16.21
CA GLY A 174 4.25 3.15 17.64
C GLY A 174 3.53 4.32 18.30
#